data_AF-A0A662U9C2-F1
#
_entry.id   AF-A0A662U9C2-F1
#
_cell.length_a   1.000
_cell.length_b   1.000
_cell.length_c   1.000
_cell.angle_alpha   90.00
_cell.angle_beta   90.00
_cell.angle_gamma   90.00
#
_symmetry.space_group_name_H-M   'P 1'
#
loop_
_entity.id
_entity.type
_entity.pdbx_description
1 polymer ?
#
loop_
_entity_poly.entity_id
_entity_poly.type
_entity_poly.pdbx_seq_one_letter_code
_entity_poly.pdbx_strand_id
1 'polypeptide(L)'
;MSVGVLSPDAKVYVRGRWVSASEAIKLAAPHRLRGRRESAREVLAKRVIAEILRSPGNYVKRGRLKKLGKEVAEEMGLKRLGYRFLITRGILARPPLLKRYYLTEKAKQLYPDLFEKK
;
A
#
# COMPACT_ATOMS: atom_id res chain seq x y z
N MET A 1 33.15 -14.36 -9.68
CA MET A 1 33.09 -14.28 -8.20
C MET A 1 31.62 -14.26 -7.78
N SER A 2 31.10 -15.38 -7.28
CA SER A 2 29.73 -15.46 -6.77
C SER A 2 29.65 -14.74 -5.42
N VAL A 3 28.94 -13.61 -5.38
CA VAL A 3 28.65 -12.89 -4.13
C VAL A 3 27.88 -13.86 -3.23
N GLY A 4 28.52 -14.30 -2.14
CA GLY A 4 28.03 -15.34 -1.25
C GLY A 4 26.66 -14.97 -0.69
N VAL A 5 25.62 -15.65 -1.16
CA VAL A 5 24.27 -15.54 -0.60
C VAL A 5 24.30 -16.21 0.78
N LEU A 6 24.10 -15.43 1.84
CA LEU A 6 24.03 -15.94 3.21
C LEU A 6 22.84 -16.90 3.35
N SER A 7 23.04 -18.00 4.08
CA SER A 7 21.95 -18.88 4.51
C SER A 7 20.90 -18.09 5.31
N PRO A 8 19.59 -18.38 5.19
CA PRO A 8 18.52 -17.66 5.89
C PRO A 8 18.71 -17.56 7.42
N ASP A 9 19.38 -18.56 8.00
CA ASP A 9 19.62 -18.67 9.45
C ASP A 9 20.95 -18.02 9.90
N ALA A 10 21.81 -17.61 8.95
CA ALA A 10 23.07 -16.95 9.26
C ALA A 10 22.81 -15.66 10.05
N LYS A 11 23.59 -15.42 11.11
CA LYS A 11 23.41 -14.25 11.97
C LYS A 11 24.03 -13.00 11.31
N VAL A 12 23.25 -11.92 11.25
CA VAL A 12 23.64 -10.62 10.70
C VAL A 12 23.37 -9.54 11.75
N TYR A 13 24.34 -8.65 11.95
CA TYR A 13 24.21 -7.55 12.91
C TYR A 13 23.50 -6.35 12.26
N VAL A 14 22.26 -6.06 12.68
CA VAL A 14 21.43 -4.99 12.12
C VAL A 14 20.75 -4.22 13.26
N ARG A 15 20.89 -2.89 13.26
CA ARG A 15 20.29 -1.98 14.26
C ARG A 15 20.64 -2.35 15.72
N GLY A 16 21.92 -2.67 15.97
CA GLY A 16 22.40 -2.93 17.33
C GLY A 16 22.10 -4.32 17.90
N ARG A 17 21.61 -5.26 17.07
CA ARG A 17 21.32 -6.64 17.49
C ARG A 17 21.66 -7.68 16.42
N TRP A 18 22.01 -8.88 16.84
CA TRP A 18 22.23 -10.04 15.96
C TRP A 18 20.90 -10.71 15.62
N VAL A 19 20.47 -10.62 14.37
CA VAL A 19 19.24 -11.21 13.83
C VAL A 19 19.57 -12.26 12.77
N SER A 20 18.65 -13.15 12.40
CA SER A 20 18.89 -14.03 11.26
C SER A 20 18.94 -13.24 9.95
N ALA A 21 19.58 -13.75 8.91
CA ALA A 21 19.63 -13.10 7.60
C ALA A 21 18.21 -12.90 7.04
N SER A 22 17.31 -13.86 7.28
CA SER A 22 15.89 -13.73 6.97
C SER A 22 15.25 -12.55 7.69
N GLU A 23 15.50 -12.39 8.99
CA GLU A 23 14.99 -11.29 9.81
C GLU A 23 15.63 -9.93 9.45
N ALA A 24 16.93 -9.92 9.13
CA ALA A 24 17.65 -8.76 8.60
C ALA A 24 17.00 -8.24 7.32
N ILE A 25 16.59 -9.13 6.40
CA ILE A 25 15.85 -8.75 5.20
C ILE A 25 14.51 -8.11 5.56
N LYS A 26 13.80 -8.62 6.58
CA LYS A 26 12.53 -8.02 7.06
C LYS A 26 12.72 -6.62 7.64
N LEU A 27 13.79 -6.43 8.39
CA LEU A 27 14.10 -5.16 9.06
C LEU A 27 14.66 -4.10 8.11
N ALA A 28 15.49 -4.51 7.14
CA ALA A 28 16.13 -3.62 6.18
C ALA A 28 15.21 -3.29 4.99
N ALA A 29 14.35 -4.21 4.56
CA ALA A 29 13.50 -4.05 3.40
C ALA A 29 12.14 -4.74 3.58
N PRO A 30 11.26 -4.24 4.48
CA PRO A 30 9.92 -4.80 4.68
C PRO A 30 9.09 -4.86 3.37
N HIS A 31 9.37 -3.96 2.43
CA HIS A 31 8.75 -3.92 1.10
C HIS A 31 9.21 -5.03 0.13
N ARG A 32 10.32 -5.74 0.41
CA ARG A 32 10.79 -6.87 -0.41
C ARG A 32 10.09 -8.19 -0.06
N LEU A 33 9.50 -8.32 1.13
CA LEU A 33 8.72 -9.51 1.54
C LEU A 33 7.27 -9.45 1.09
N ARG A 34 6.70 -8.25 1.00
CA ARG A 34 5.44 -8.02 0.30
C ARG A 34 5.74 -8.06 -1.19
N GLY A 35 5.21 -9.06 -1.90
CA GLY A 35 5.40 -9.14 -3.36
C GLY A 35 5.08 -7.81 -4.02
N ARG A 36 5.81 -7.44 -5.10
CA ARG A 36 5.77 -6.11 -5.76
C ARG A 36 4.36 -5.53 -5.92
N ARG A 37 3.39 -6.41 -6.19
CA ARG A 37 1.97 -6.09 -6.34
C ARG A 37 1.29 -5.63 -5.04
N GLU A 38 1.63 -6.22 -3.92
CA GLU A 38 1.08 -5.88 -2.61
C GLU A 38 1.62 -4.54 -2.11
N SER A 39 2.92 -4.28 -2.31
CA SER A 39 3.52 -2.96 -2.07
C SER A 39 2.83 -1.88 -2.92
N ALA A 40 2.55 -2.17 -4.20
CA ALA A 40 1.83 -1.23 -5.06
C ALA A 40 0.38 -1.00 -4.61
N ARG A 41 -0.32 -2.03 -4.12
CA ARG A 41 -1.66 -1.89 -3.53
C ARG A 41 -1.64 -0.98 -2.30
N GLU A 42 -0.63 -1.12 -1.46
CA GLU A 42 -0.48 -0.28 -0.27
C GLU A 42 -0.24 1.19 -0.63
N VAL A 43 0.65 1.45 -1.60
CA VAL A 43 0.89 2.81 -2.12
C VAL A 43 -0.40 3.39 -2.71
N LEU A 44 -1.11 2.62 -3.52
CA LEU A 44 -2.38 3.05 -4.12
C LEU A 44 -3.44 3.33 -3.05
N ALA A 45 -3.56 2.51 -2.01
CA ALA A 45 -4.48 2.75 -0.91
C ALA A 45 -4.20 4.08 -0.21
N LYS A 46 -2.94 4.33 0.17
CA LYS A 46 -2.54 5.59 0.82
C LYS A 46 -2.83 6.80 -0.05
N ARG A 47 -2.52 6.75 -1.35
CA ARG A 47 -2.79 7.84 -2.29
C ARG A 47 -4.29 8.12 -2.44
N VAL A 48 -5.10 7.08 -2.57
CA VAL A 48 -6.55 7.23 -2.69
C VAL A 48 -7.16 7.82 -1.43
N ILE A 49 -6.71 7.38 -0.25
CA ILE A 49 -7.18 7.94 1.04
C ILE A 49 -6.83 9.43 1.12
N ALA A 50 -5.57 9.79 0.85
CA ALA A 50 -5.13 11.18 0.87
C ALA A 50 -5.87 12.06 -0.15
N GLU A 51 -6.11 11.55 -1.36
CA GLU A 51 -6.89 12.25 -2.39
C GLU A 51 -8.32 12.54 -1.91
N ILE A 52 -8.96 11.54 -1.29
CA ILE A 52 -10.33 11.69 -0.77
C ILE A 52 -10.35 12.72 0.35
N LEU A 53 -9.45 12.64 1.33
CA LEU A 53 -9.38 13.56 2.47
C LEU A 53 -9.11 15.02 2.06
N ARG A 54 -8.43 15.25 0.92
CA ARG A 54 -8.19 16.59 0.36
C ARG A 54 -9.33 17.08 -0.53
N SER A 55 -10.24 16.20 -0.94
CA SER A 55 -11.32 16.56 -1.86
C SER A 55 -12.43 17.31 -1.11
N PRO A 56 -13.02 18.38 -1.66
CA PRO A 56 -14.03 19.21 -0.99
C PRO A 56 -15.32 18.45 -0.64
N GLY A 57 -15.54 17.26 -1.21
CA GLY A 57 -16.68 16.39 -0.90
C GLY A 57 -16.32 15.06 -0.24
N ASN A 58 -15.05 14.84 0.12
CA ASN A 58 -14.57 13.57 0.67
C ASN A 58 -14.98 12.35 -0.17
N TYR A 59 -14.85 12.45 -1.49
CA TYR A 59 -15.16 11.35 -2.41
C TYR A 59 -14.23 11.30 -3.61
N VAL A 60 -14.21 10.14 -4.28
CA VAL A 60 -13.49 9.94 -5.55
C VAL A 60 -14.39 9.30 -6.61
N LYS A 61 -14.25 9.76 -7.86
CA LYS A 61 -14.94 9.17 -9.01
C LYS A 61 -14.18 7.94 -9.55
N ARG A 62 -14.90 7.01 -10.20
CA ARG A 62 -14.32 5.81 -10.83
C ARG A 62 -13.16 6.13 -11.77
N GLY A 63 -13.29 7.18 -12.59
CA GLY A 63 -12.24 7.58 -13.54
C GLY A 63 -10.93 7.94 -12.84
N ARG A 64 -11.00 8.66 -11.72
CA ARG A 64 -9.81 9.05 -10.93
C ARG A 64 -9.16 7.84 -10.25
N LEU A 65 -9.95 6.89 -9.73
CA LEU A 65 -9.42 5.62 -9.19
C LEU A 65 -8.65 4.81 -10.24
N LYS A 66 -9.16 4.75 -11.47
CA LYS A 66 -8.45 4.10 -12.59
C LYS A 66 -7.15 4.82 -12.92
N LYS A 67 -7.17 6.16 -12.94
CA LYS A 67 -6.00 6.99 -13.23
C LYS A 67 -4.91 6.80 -12.17
N LEU A 68 -5.24 6.89 -10.89
CA LEU A 68 -4.32 6.64 -9.78
C LEU A 68 -3.74 5.22 -9.83
N GLY A 69 -4.57 4.23 -10.16
CA GLY A 69 -4.08 2.85 -10.34
C GLY A 69 -3.09 2.72 -11.49
N LYS A 70 -3.28 3.45 -12.60
CA LYS A 70 -2.33 3.48 -13.71
C LYS A 70 -1.02 4.17 -13.31
N GLU A 71 -1.09 5.34 -12.69
CA GLU A 71 0.07 6.11 -12.20
C GLU A 71 0.94 5.24 -11.25
N VAL A 72 0.32 4.61 -10.25
CA VAL A 72 1.06 3.73 -9.30
C VAL A 72 1.59 2.47 -10.00
N ALA A 73 0.88 1.94 -10.99
CA ALA A 73 1.38 0.79 -11.74
C ALA A 73 2.64 1.15 -12.54
N GLU A 74 2.65 2.29 -13.23
CA GLU A 74 3.79 2.78 -14.01
C GLU A 74 5.00 3.03 -13.11
N GLU A 75 4.82 3.75 -12.00
CA GLU A 75 5.90 4.03 -11.03
C GLU A 75 6.50 2.76 -10.43
N MET A 76 5.68 1.72 -10.23
CA MET A 76 6.10 0.45 -9.61
C MET A 76 6.55 -0.60 -10.64
N GLY A 77 6.63 -0.25 -11.92
CA GLY A 77 7.01 -1.17 -13.00
C GLY A 77 6.04 -2.34 -13.17
N LEU A 78 4.73 -2.08 -13.05
CA LEU A 78 3.65 -3.06 -13.19
C LEU A 78 2.82 -2.77 -14.45
N LYS A 79 2.43 -3.83 -15.16
CA LYS A 79 1.54 -3.72 -16.34
C LYS A 79 0.16 -3.15 -15.99
N ARG A 80 -0.37 -3.48 -14.80
CA ARG A 80 -1.69 -3.01 -14.34
C ARG A 80 -1.84 -3.10 -12.82
N LEU A 81 -2.53 -2.11 -12.25
CA LEU A 81 -3.00 -2.15 -10.87
C LEU A 81 -4.46 -1.67 -10.81
N GLY A 82 -5.36 -2.57 -10.41
CA GLY A 82 -6.79 -2.26 -10.30
C GLY A 82 -7.16 -1.84 -8.88
N TYR A 83 -8.16 -0.96 -8.74
CA TYR A 83 -8.63 -0.46 -7.44
C TYR A 83 -9.61 -1.40 -6.72
N ARG A 84 -10.01 -2.53 -7.33
CA ARG A 84 -11.05 -3.43 -6.77
C ARG A 84 -10.67 -3.97 -5.38
N PHE A 85 -9.38 -4.13 -5.08
CA PHE A 85 -8.93 -4.56 -3.76
C PHE A 85 -9.28 -3.55 -2.65
N LEU A 86 -9.40 -2.26 -2.97
CA LEU A 86 -9.84 -1.24 -2.01
C LEU A 86 -11.29 -1.50 -1.57
N ILE A 87 -12.12 -2.01 -2.47
CA ILE A 87 -13.51 -2.37 -2.18
C ILE A 87 -13.55 -3.69 -1.40
N THR A 88 -12.84 -4.72 -1.86
CA THR A 88 -12.87 -6.04 -1.20
C THR A 88 -12.25 -6.01 0.19
N ARG A 89 -11.28 -5.12 0.45
CA ARG A 89 -10.74 -4.88 1.80
C ARG A 89 -11.64 -4.01 2.66
N GLY A 90 -12.70 -3.47 2.08
CA GLY A 90 -13.63 -2.57 2.74
C GLY A 90 -13.06 -1.19 3.01
N ILE A 91 -11.99 -0.75 2.34
CA ILE A 91 -11.42 0.60 2.46
C ILE A 91 -12.33 1.63 1.76
N LEU A 92 -12.89 1.24 0.62
CA LEU A 92 -13.83 2.05 -0.14
C LEU A 92 -15.20 1.39 -0.20
N ALA A 93 -16.23 2.21 -0.08
CA ALA A 93 -17.60 1.84 -0.38
C ALA A 93 -18.19 2.78 -1.43
N ARG A 94 -19.17 2.25 -2.16
CA ARG A 94 -20.02 3.03 -3.05
C ARG A 94 -21.45 2.86 -2.55
N PRO A 95 -22.00 3.84 -1.83
CA PRO A 95 -23.39 3.79 -1.40
C PRO A 95 -24.34 3.61 -2.59
N PRO A 96 -25.48 2.94 -2.40
CA PRO A 96 -26.52 2.86 -3.42
C PRO A 96 -26.86 4.24 -3.97
N LEU A 97 -27.24 4.31 -5.25
CA LEU A 97 -27.62 5.54 -5.98
C LEU A 97 -26.47 6.55 -6.23
N LEU A 98 -25.40 6.53 -5.45
CA LEU A 98 -24.25 7.41 -5.65
C LEU A 98 -23.31 6.83 -6.72
N LYS A 99 -22.80 7.68 -7.62
CA LYS A 99 -21.77 7.31 -8.63
C LYS A 99 -20.33 7.59 -8.13
N ARG A 100 -20.15 7.75 -6.82
CA ARG A 100 -18.92 8.17 -6.14
C ARG A 100 -18.50 7.14 -5.09
N TYR A 101 -17.20 7.05 -4.82
CA TYR A 101 -16.62 6.19 -3.81
C TYR A 101 -16.20 7.01 -2.60
N TYR A 102 -16.44 6.47 -1.42
CA TYR A 102 -16.20 7.10 -0.12
C TYR A 102 -15.32 6.20 0.74
N LEU A 103 -14.60 6.81 1.67
CA LEU A 103 -13.87 6.08 2.70
C LEU A 103 -14.86 5.46 3.70
N THR A 104 -14.52 4.30 4.21
CA THR A 104 -15.25 3.61 5.28
C THR A 104 -14.49 3.78 6.60
N GLU A 105 -15.12 3.40 7.72
CA GLU A 105 -14.43 3.31 9.02
C GLU A 105 -13.23 2.37 9.00
N LYS A 106 -13.31 1.29 8.22
CA LYS A 106 -12.21 0.34 8.05
C LYS A 106 -10.98 0.99 7.42
N ALA A 107 -11.15 2.02 6.60
CA ALA A 107 -10.01 2.80 6.10
C ALA A 107 -9.25 3.51 7.25
N LYS A 108 -9.99 4.06 8.23
CA LYS A 108 -9.42 4.71 9.42
C LYS A 108 -8.71 3.69 10.31
N GLN A 109 -9.30 2.51 10.50
CA GLN A 109 -8.66 1.43 11.27
C GLN A 109 -7.35 0.92 10.63
N LEU A 110 -7.31 0.83 9.30
CA LEU A 110 -6.16 0.32 8.57
C LEU A 110 -5.06 1.35 8.33
N TYR A 111 -5.40 2.64 8.31
CA TYR A 111 -4.48 3.74 8.04
C TYR A 111 -4.70 4.93 8.99
N PRO A 112 -4.60 4.73 10.32
CA PRO A 112 -4.91 5.78 11.30
C PRO A 112 -4.06 7.05 11.10
N ASP A 113 -2.76 6.88 10.79
CA ASP A 113 -1.80 7.95 10.54
C ASP A 113 -2.25 8.95 9.45
N LEU A 114 -3.12 8.53 8.53
CA LEU A 114 -3.61 9.40 7.46
C LEU A 114 -4.77 10.31 7.90
N PHE A 115 -5.43 10.00 9.02
CA PHE A 115 -6.59 10.73 9.55
C PHE A 115 -6.24 11.61 10.76
N GLU A 116 -5.14 11.34 11.45
CA GLU A 116 -4.74 12.03 12.68
C GLU A 116 -4.07 13.39 12.46
N LYS A 117 -3.90 13.83 11.20
CA LYS A 117 -3.43 15.20 10.92
C LYS A 117 -4.56 16.22 11.14
N LYS A 118 -4.74 16.66 12.37
CA LYS A 118 -5.33 17.96 12.74
C LYS A 118 -4.54 18.59 13.87
#